data_AF-A0A849ZAF6-F1
#
_entry.id   AF-A0A849ZAF6-F1
#
_cell.length_a   1.000
_cell.length_b   1.000
_cell.length_c   1.000
_cell.angle_alpha   90.00
_cell.angle_beta   90.00
_cell.angle_gamma   90.00
#
_symmetry.space_group_name_H-M   'P 1'
#
loop_
_entity.id
_entity.type
_entity.pdbx_description
1 polymer ?
#
loop_
_entity_poly.entity_id
_entity_poly.type
_entity_poly.pdbx_seq_one_letter_code
_entity_poly.pdbx_strand_id
1 'polypeptide(L)'
;MLGSRLGRCLLVATSLFAASEAKAWTCGAEPPGFVLPPPTVAAPLNVRPVVRLEYSRMQSCPPPLVCSADAATMELWSAPRRGKPREQVAADILSTRSDGVVTFVIQPKAPLEPLRRYEVRGRPDTTFRSTLLGSFRTGNLFDRKAPEWRGTTRVDLHPLLPVATPKRKSGPVVIPFGPRQTTPYVEVFGPVAIDDQAAPGSLSYALWTAKPGEKIDYSAAPAGFFRQDTSIAGTASGAMDRLFVAGAQNECFVRSLELPTSGKITIGVRAVDLAGNQSEASETTLDLNPTGAEARVAMQASRG
;
A
#
# COMPACT_ATOMS: atom_id res chain seq x y z
N MET A 1 -56.19 28.14 56.13
CA MET A 1 -56.76 26.95 55.46
C MET A 1 -56.90 27.26 53.99
N LEU A 2 -56.37 26.38 53.11
CA LEU A 2 -56.58 26.19 51.66
C LEU A 2 -56.77 27.46 50.77
N GLY A 3 -56.06 27.69 49.67
CA GLY A 3 -55.25 26.80 48.84
C GLY A 3 -54.95 27.47 47.48
N SER A 4 -54.48 26.62 46.56
CA SER A 4 -54.20 26.85 45.13
C SER A 4 -52.84 27.49 44.79
N ARG A 5 -51.88 26.59 44.58
CA ARG A 5 -50.69 26.79 43.74
C ARG A 5 -51.10 26.61 42.27
N LEU A 6 -50.94 27.66 41.46
CA LEU A 6 -50.70 27.60 40.01
C LEU A 6 -49.45 28.48 39.81
N GLY A 7 -48.40 28.12 39.09
CA GLY A 7 -48.28 27.21 37.97
C GLY A 7 -47.41 27.94 36.96
N ARG A 8 -46.12 27.57 36.87
CA ARG A 8 -45.19 27.89 35.76
C ARG A 8 -43.87 27.16 36.02
N CYS A 9 -43.88 25.83 35.82
CA CYS A 9 -42.65 25.12 35.51
C CYS A 9 -42.42 25.26 34.00
N LEU A 10 -41.43 26.08 33.65
CA LEU A 10 -40.91 26.20 32.30
C LEU A 10 -40.16 24.89 31.98
N LEU A 11 -40.80 23.98 31.26
CA LEU A 11 -40.16 22.78 30.73
C LEU A 11 -39.26 23.22 29.56
N VAL A 12 -38.00 23.52 29.86
CA VAL A 12 -36.95 23.63 28.86
C VAL A 12 -36.66 22.21 28.38
N ALA A 13 -37.32 21.81 27.29
CA ALA A 13 -36.95 20.60 26.56
C ALA A 13 -35.61 20.85 25.88
N THR A 14 -34.52 20.59 26.60
CA THR A 14 -33.19 20.43 26.00
C THR A 14 -33.24 19.23 25.08
N SER A 15 -33.48 19.50 23.80
CA SER A 15 -33.24 18.56 22.72
C SER A 15 -31.73 18.36 22.62
N LEU A 16 -31.21 17.46 23.47
CA LEU A 16 -29.93 16.79 23.28
C LEU A 16 -30.06 15.94 22.01
N PHE A 17 -29.98 16.59 20.85
CA PHE A 17 -29.41 15.94 19.69
C PHE A 17 -27.98 15.60 20.08
N ALA A 18 -27.76 14.35 20.50
CA ALA A 18 -26.46 13.75 20.36
C ALA A 18 -26.16 13.81 18.86
N ALA A 19 -25.50 14.89 18.44
CA ALA A 19 -24.80 14.91 17.18
C ALA A 19 -23.78 13.78 17.32
N SER A 20 -24.14 12.59 16.80
CA SER A 20 -23.16 11.58 16.48
C SER A 20 -22.12 12.32 15.64
N GLU A 21 -20.94 12.53 16.19
CA GLU A 21 -19.83 13.11 15.46
C GLU A 21 -19.66 12.27 14.21
N ALA A 22 -20.18 12.78 13.08
CA ALA A 22 -19.85 12.27 11.78
C ALA A 22 -18.38 12.63 11.63
N LYS A 23 -17.50 11.71 12.07
CA LYS A 23 -16.08 11.76 11.75
C LYS A 23 -16.01 11.69 10.24
N ALA A 24 -15.91 12.86 9.60
CA ALA A 24 -15.60 12.96 8.20
C ALA A 24 -14.22 12.30 8.03
N TRP A 25 -14.20 11.09 7.46
CA TRP A 25 -12.97 10.44 7.07
C TRP A 25 -12.39 11.24 5.91
N THR A 26 -11.46 12.13 6.22
CA THR A 26 -10.60 12.71 5.19
C THR A 26 -9.59 11.62 4.83
N CYS A 27 -9.79 11.00 3.65
CA CYS A 27 -8.79 10.08 3.13
C CYS A 27 -7.47 10.86 2.99
N GLY A 28 -6.48 10.56 3.84
CA GLY A 28 -5.10 10.97 3.61
C GLY A 28 -4.59 10.22 2.39
N ALA A 29 -4.93 10.68 1.19
CA ALA A 29 -4.59 9.98 -0.04
C ALA A 29 -3.07 10.00 -0.24
N GLU A 30 -2.46 8.81 -0.38
CA GLU A 30 -1.15 8.74 -1.02
C GLU A 30 -1.25 9.43 -2.40
N PRO A 31 -0.24 10.21 -2.82
CA PRO A 31 -0.28 10.82 -4.14
C PRO A 31 -0.43 9.73 -5.21
N PRO A 32 -1.14 10.02 -6.34
CA PRO A 32 -1.45 9.04 -7.38
C PRO A 32 -0.22 8.41 -8.05
N GLY A 33 0.97 8.90 -7.73
CA GLY A 33 2.20 8.14 -7.87
C GLY A 33 3.34 8.70 -7.02
N PHE A 34 4.32 7.86 -6.71
CA PHE A 34 5.53 8.27 -5.99
C PHE A 34 6.76 7.49 -6.45
N VAL A 35 7.93 8.07 -6.21
CA VAL A 35 9.25 7.47 -6.46
C VAL A 35 9.92 7.18 -5.13
N LEU A 36 10.40 5.95 -4.97
CA LEU A 36 11.27 5.54 -3.87
C LEU A 36 12.71 5.33 -4.38
N PRO A 37 13.72 5.64 -3.56
CA PRO A 37 13.61 6.36 -2.28
C PRO A 37 13.23 7.84 -2.48
N PRO A 38 12.66 8.51 -1.46
CA PRO A 38 12.41 9.94 -1.53
C PRO A 38 13.74 10.73 -1.54
N PRO A 39 13.73 12.01 -1.99
CA PRO A 39 14.95 12.82 -2.11
C PRO A 39 15.64 13.14 -0.78
N THR A 40 14.98 12.90 0.34
CA THR A 40 15.50 13.08 1.70
C THR A 40 16.34 11.89 2.19
N VAL A 41 16.27 10.75 1.50
CA VAL A 41 17.03 9.54 1.85
C VAL A 41 18.27 9.45 0.96
N ALA A 42 19.42 9.20 1.57
CA ALA A 42 20.68 8.95 0.86
C ALA A 42 20.73 7.49 0.40
N ALA A 43 20.39 7.25 -0.86
CA ALA A 43 20.28 5.91 -1.43
C ALA A 43 21.67 5.29 -1.71
N PRO A 44 21.83 3.96 -1.69
CA PRO A 44 23.08 3.34 -2.08
C PRO A 44 23.42 3.57 -3.56
N LEU A 45 24.69 3.41 -3.95
CA LEU A 45 25.15 3.63 -5.33
C LEU A 45 24.54 2.65 -6.33
N ASN A 46 24.08 1.49 -5.85
CA ASN A 46 23.38 0.47 -6.64
C ASN A 46 21.86 0.45 -6.36
N VAL A 47 21.29 1.58 -5.93
CA VAL A 47 19.84 1.73 -5.73
C VAL A 47 19.04 1.34 -6.97
N ARG A 48 17.92 0.65 -6.74
CA ARG A 48 16.89 0.33 -7.74
C ARG A 48 15.62 1.12 -7.43
N PRO A 49 15.46 2.34 -7.98
CA PRO A 49 14.32 3.16 -7.63
C PRO A 49 13.01 2.50 -8.09
N VAL A 50 12.00 2.60 -7.24
CA VAL A 50 10.67 2.04 -7.46
C VAL A 50 9.69 3.17 -7.72
N VAL A 51 8.93 3.07 -8.80
CA VAL A 51 7.84 3.99 -9.13
C VAL A 51 6.53 3.25 -8.96
N ARG A 52 5.61 3.76 -8.14
CA ARG A 52 4.25 3.23 -8.04
C ARG A 52 3.28 4.27 -8.58
N LEU A 53 2.38 3.87 -9.49
CA LEU A 53 1.35 4.70 -10.10
C LEU A 53 -0.02 4.04 -9.90
N GLU A 54 -1.02 4.78 -9.41
CA GLU A 54 -2.40 4.31 -9.22
C GLU A 54 -3.31 4.83 -10.34
N TYR A 55 -3.79 3.97 -11.25
CA TYR A 55 -4.62 4.39 -12.41
C TYR A 55 -6.13 4.28 -12.19
N SER A 56 -6.61 3.54 -11.17
CA SER A 56 -8.04 3.31 -10.93
C SER A 56 -8.80 4.54 -10.39
N ARG A 57 -8.11 5.46 -9.69
CA ARG A 57 -8.67 6.77 -9.28
C ARG A 57 -8.74 7.80 -10.40
N MET A 58 -8.08 7.49 -11.51
CA MET A 58 -7.85 8.40 -12.60
C MET A 58 -8.74 7.95 -13.77
N GLN A 59 -9.98 8.46 -13.82
CA GLN A 59 -10.86 8.31 -15.01
C GLN A 59 -10.13 8.69 -16.32
N SER A 60 -9.07 9.50 -16.20
CA SER A 60 -8.02 9.70 -17.18
C SER A 60 -6.69 9.85 -16.44
N CYS A 61 -5.62 9.27 -16.99
CA CYS A 61 -4.27 9.45 -16.48
C CYS A 61 -3.91 10.93 -16.40
N PRO A 62 -3.08 11.36 -15.44
CA PRO A 62 -2.75 12.75 -15.29
C PRO A 62 -1.95 13.13 -16.54
N PRO A 63 -2.40 14.13 -17.33
CA PRO A 63 -1.65 14.56 -18.48
C PRO A 63 -0.22 14.91 -18.06
N PRO A 64 0.81 14.39 -18.76
CA PRO A 64 0.72 13.71 -20.05
C PRO A 64 0.75 12.17 -20.02
N LEU A 65 0.80 11.50 -18.87
CA LEU A 65 1.01 10.04 -18.82
C LEU A 65 -0.15 9.28 -19.45
N VAL A 66 0.14 8.23 -20.22
CA VAL A 66 -0.82 7.25 -20.73
C VAL A 66 -0.57 5.98 -19.91
N CYS A 67 -1.53 5.58 -19.07
CA CYS A 67 -1.40 4.43 -18.16
C CYS A 67 -1.65 3.08 -18.86
N SER A 68 -1.42 3.04 -20.16
CA SER A 68 -1.05 1.79 -20.80
C SER A 68 0.35 1.45 -20.28
N ALA A 69 0.44 0.49 -19.34
CA ALA A 69 1.72 -0.05 -18.90
C ALA A 69 2.56 -0.58 -20.08
N ASP A 70 1.92 -0.85 -21.22
CA ASP A 70 2.55 -1.33 -22.44
C ASP A 70 3.15 -0.17 -23.29
N ALA A 71 2.83 1.09 -22.97
CA ALA A 71 3.31 2.27 -23.70
C ALA A 71 4.22 3.19 -22.87
N ALA A 72 4.04 3.22 -21.54
CA ALA A 72 4.80 4.13 -20.69
C ALA A 72 6.24 3.64 -20.47
N THR A 73 7.22 4.37 -21.04
CA THR A 73 8.63 4.10 -20.78
C THR A 73 9.10 4.91 -19.57
N MET A 74 9.78 4.24 -18.63
CA MET A 74 10.47 4.91 -17.54
C MET A 74 11.90 5.24 -17.93
N GLU A 75 12.36 6.44 -17.57
CA GLU A 75 13.71 6.90 -17.84
C GLU A 75 14.37 7.36 -16.55
N LEU A 76 15.62 6.95 -16.36
CA LEU A 76 16.49 7.46 -15.30
C LEU A 76 17.44 8.49 -15.88
N TRP A 77 17.49 9.66 -15.26
CA TRP A 77 18.35 10.75 -15.70
C TRP A 77 19.15 11.28 -14.53
N SER A 78 20.38 11.70 -14.80
CA SER A 78 21.11 12.51 -13.84
C SER A 78 20.61 13.96 -13.85
N ALA A 79 20.50 14.56 -12.66
CA ALA A 79 20.17 15.98 -12.56
C ALA A 79 21.32 16.84 -13.11
N PRO A 80 21.03 17.98 -13.77
CA PRO A 80 22.05 18.87 -14.31
C PRO A 80 22.92 19.47 -13.20
N ARG A 81 24.19 19.75 -13.52
CA ARG A 81 25.15 20.42 -12.64
C ARG A 81 25.89 21.51 -13.42
N ARG A 82 26.59 22.42 -12.70
CA ARG A 82 27.38 23.48 -13.34
C ARG A 82 28.38 22.86 -14.34
N GLY A 83 28.24 23.21 -15.62
CA GLY A 83 29.10 22.72 -16.70
C GLY A 83 28.85 21.28 -17.15
N LYS A 84 27.85 20.57 -16.59
CA LYS A 84 27.46 19.23 -17.02
C LYS A 84 25.95 19.15 -17.28
N PRO A 85 25.51 18.96 -18.54
CA PRO A 85 24.10 18.81 -18.83
C PRO A 85 23.55 17.52 -18.19
N ARG A 86 22.22 17.40 -18.22
CA ARG A 86 21.55 16.17 -17.86
C ARG A 86 21.96 15.05 -18.83
N GLU A 87 22.19 13.86 -18.29
CA GLU A 87 22.55 12.65 -19.04
C GLU A 87 21.61 11.51 -18.65
N GLN A 88 21.16 10.74 -19.65
CA GLN A 88 20.33 9.57 -19.43
C GLN A 88 21.21 8.43 -18.90
N VAL A 89 20.71 7.74 -17.87
CA VAL A 89 21.36 6.56 -17.29
C VAL A 89 20.75 5.34 -17.95
N ALA A 90 21.61 4.46 -18.48
CA ALA A 90 21.18 3.17 -18.99
C ALA A 90 20.63 2.32 -17.84
N ALA A 91 19.40 1.84 -17.97
CA ALA A 91 18.72 1.02 -16.97
C ALA A 91 17.80 0.01 -17.65
N ASP A 92 17.63 -1.15 -17.01
CA ASP A 92 16.57 -2.10 -17.33
C ASP A 92 15.33 -1.76 -16.50
N ILE A 93 14.14 -1.90 -17.09
CA ILE A 93 12.88 -1.54 -16.46
C ILE A 93 12.03 -2.80 -16.32
N LEU A 94 11.72 -3.17 -15.08
CA LEU A 94 10.77 -4.23 -14.77
C LEU A 94 9.44 -3.58 -14.37
N SER A 95 8.34 -3.99 -14.98
CA SER A 95 7.00 -3.51 -14.63
C SER A 95 6.10 -4.65 -14.15
N THR A 96 5.43 -4.44 -13.02
CA THR A 96 4.33 -5.29 -12.56
C THR A 96 3.04 -4.49 -12.64
N ARG A 97 1.98 -5.13 -13.15
CA ARG A 97 0.61 -4.63 -13.08
C ARG A 97 -0.20 -5.46 -12.09
N SER A 98 -1.02 -4.77 -11.32
CA SER A 98 -2.01 -5.34 -10.41
C SER A 98 -3.22 -4.40 -10.41
N ASP A 99 -4.41 -4.87 -10.06
CA ASP A 99 -5.64 -4.07 -10.20
C ASP A 99 -5.50 -2.62 -9.71
N GLY A 100 -5.64 -1.68 -10.64
CA GLY A 100 -5.53 -0.24 -10.42
C GLY A 100 -4.14 0.32 -10.12
N VAL A 101 -3.07 -0.48 -10.09
CA VAL A 101 -1.70 -0.06 -9.75
C VAL A 101 -0.66 -0.64 -10.72
N VAL A 102 0.26 0.20 -11.19
CA VAL A 102 1.47 -0.24 -11.91
C VAL A 102 2.70 0.12 -11.08
N THR A 103 3.60 -0.83 -10.91
CA THR A 103 4.88 -0.64 -10.25
C THR A 103 6.01 -0.85 -11.25
N PHE A 104 6.95 0.10 -11.31
CA PHE A 104 8.17 -0.01 -12.10
C PHE A 104 9.37 -0.09 -11.16
N VAL A 105 10.21 -1.09 -11.36
CA VAL A 105 11.54 -1.19 -10.74
C VAL A 105 12.56 -0.84 -11.81
N ILE A 106 13.34 0.20 -11.56
CA ILE A 106 14.38 0.68 -12.47
C ILE A 106 15.70 0.14 -11.98
N GLN A 107 16.40 -0.65 -12.80
CA GLN A 107 17.69 -1.23 -12.47
C GLN A 107 18.80 -0.57 -13.30
N PRO A 108 19.61 0.34 -12.71
CA PRO A 108 20.76 0.91 -13.41
C PRO A 108 21.73 -0.18 -13.88
N LYS A 109 22.24 -0.07 -15.12
CA LYS A 109 23.22 -1.03 -15.69
C LYS A 109 24.62 -0.88 -15.12
N ALA A 110 24.89 0.26 -14.48
CA ALA A 110 26.13 0.56 -13.81
C ALA A 110 25.83 1.28 -12.49
N PRO A 111 26.76 1.20 -11.50
CA PRO A 111 26.65 1.99 -10.28
C PRO A 111 26.47 3.47 -10.58
N LEU A 112 25.60 4.11 -9.81
CA LEU A 112 25.37 5.53 -9.86
C LEU A 112 26.53 6.29 -9.20
N GLU A 113 26.71 7.54 -9.60
CA GLU A 113 27.72 8.41 -9.01
C GLU A 113 27.35 8.80 -7.58
N PRO A 114 28.34 8.99 -6.70
CA PRO A 114 28.11 9.41 -5.32
C PRO A 114 27.56 10.83 -5.21
N LEU A 115 26.77 11.07 -4.16
CA LEU A 115 26.18 12.37 -3.80
C LEU A 115 25.44 13.05 -4.95
N ARG A 116 24.93 12.27 -5.91
CA ARG A 116 24.30 12.76 -7.14
C ARG A 116 22.79 12.66 -7.04
N ARG A 117 22.12 13.71 -7.53
CA ARG A 117 20.68 13.73 -7.67
C ARG A 117 20.32 13.08 -9.00
N TYR A 118 19.34 12.21 -8.97
CA TYR A 118 18.77 11.55 -10.12
C TYR A 118 17.29 11.87 -10.23
N GLU A 119 16.79 11.92 -11.45
CA GLU A 119 15.41 12.16 -11.79
C GLU A 119 14.83 10.92 -12.44
N VAL A 120 13.67 10.51 -11.96
CA VAL A 120 12.87 9.47 -12.60
C VAL A 120 11.78 10.15 -13.40
N ARG A 121 11.75 9.85 -14.69
CA ARG A 121 10.83 10.48 -15.64
C ARG A 121 9.98 9.42 -16.31
N GLY A 122 8.70 9.69 -16.45
CA GLY A 122 7.77 8.86 -17.20
C GLY A 122 7.53 9.48 -18.55
N ARG A 123 7.56 8.66 -19.60
CA ARG A 123 7.19 9.07 -20.94
C ARG A 123 6.00 8.20 -21.41
N PRO A 124 4.88 8.80 -21.86
CA PRO A 124 3.67 8.07 -22.27
C PRO A 124 3.86 7.24 -23.53
N ASP A 125 4.60 7.79 -24.50
CA ASP A 125 5.02 7.20 -25.75
C ASP A 125 6.19 8.02 -26.33
N THR A 126 6.80 7.59 -27.44
CA THR A 126 7.96 8.25 -28.07
C THR A 126 7.71 9.69 -28.56
N THR A 127 6.46 10.10 -28.68
CA THR A 127 6.02 11.38 -29.25
C THR A 127 5.96 12.48 -28.19
N PHE A 128 5.73 12.12 -26.93
CA PHE A 128 5.60 13.08 -25.83
C PHE A 128 6.92 13.30 -25.09
N ARG A 129 7.08 14.52 -24.56
CA ARG A 129 8.19 14.84 -23.65
C ARG A 129 8.05 14.06 -22.36
N SER A 130 9.18 13.62 -21.80
CA SER A 130 9.19 12.93 -20.51
C SER A 130 8.86 13.89 -19.36
N THR A 131 8.00 13.44 -18.46
CA THR A 131 7.56 14.18 -17.27
C THR A 131 8.31 13.72 -16.05
N LEU A 132 8.73 14.66 -15.20
CA LEU A 132 9.37 14.33 -13.93
C LEU A 132 8.35 13.72 -12.98
N LEU A 133 8.57 12.47 -12.58
CA LEU A 133 7.73 11.76 -11.59
C LEU A 133 8.26 11.93 -10.17
N GLY A 134 9.58 12.03 -10.04
CA GLY A 134 10.24 12.21 -8.76
C GLY A 134 11.75 12.24 -8.91
N SER A 135 12.43 12.41 -7.79
CA SER A 135 13.90 12.43 -7.76
C SER A 135 14.40 11.85 -6.46
N PHE A 136 15.60 11.27 -6.50
CA PHE A 136 16.30 10.78 -5.33
C PHE A 136 17.77 11.24 -5.34
N ARG A 137 18.48 11.04 -4.23
CA ARG A 137 19.91 11.33 -4.14
C ARG A 137 20.65 10.07 -3.70
N THR A 138 21.78 9.80 -4.33
CA THR A 138 22.71 8.77 -3.89
C THR A 138 23.56 9.29 -2.73
N GLY A 139 23.92 8.39 -1.82
CA GLY A 139 24.98 8.55 -0.83
C GLY A 139 26.33 8.18 -1.43
N ASN A 140 27.16 7.50 -0.64
CA ASN A 140 28.53 7.11 -1.01
C ASN A 140 28.79 5.60 -0.93
N LEU A 141 27.82 4.82 -0.46
CA LEU A 141 28.01 3.43 -0.12
C LEU A 141 27.30 2.52 -1.11
N PHE A 142 27.90 1.36 -1.36
CA PHE A 142 27.21 0.24 -1.96
C PHE A 142 26.45 -0.51 -0.88
N ASP A 143 25.28 -1.02 -1.25
CA ASP A 143 24.50 -1.90 -0.41
C ASP A 143 24.35 -3.26 -1.09
N ARG A 144 24.96 -4.28 -0.50
CA ARG A 144 25.01 -5.64 -1.07
C ARG A 144 24.43 -6.67 -0.11
N LYS A 145 24.05 -6.26 1.09
CA LYS A 145 23.59 -7.19 2.11
C LYS A 145 22.06 -7.22 2.04
N ALA A 146 21.50 -8.41 2.10
CA ALA A 146 20.06 -8.53 2.21
C ALA A 146 19.55 -8.00 3.56
N PRO A 147 18.35 -7.42 3.60
CA PRO A 147 17.72 -7.05 4.86
C PRO A 147 17.47 -8.31 5.71
N GLU A 148 17.71 -8.18 7.01
CA GLU A 148 17.40 -9.20 7.99
C GLU A 148 15.92 -9.11 8.36
N TRP A 149 15.16 -10.16 8.02
CA TRP A 149 13.74 -10.24 8.31
C TRP A 149 13.34 -11.63 8.79
N ARG A 150 12.57 -11.70 9.87
CA ARG A 150 12.14 -12.97 10.50
C ARG A 150 10.88 -13.55 9.87
N GLY A 151 10.35 -12.91 8.83
CA GLY A 151 9.16 -13.35 8.12
C GLY A 151 7.84 -12.86 8.73
N THR A 152 6.74 -13.28 8.11
CA THR A 152 5.39 -13.00 8.57
C THR A 152 5.07 -13.82 9.81
N THR A 153 4.47 -13.19 10.82
CA THR A 153 3.96 -13.89 12.01
C THR A 153 2.52 -14.35 11.84
N ARG A 154 1.73 -13.58 11.08
CA ARG A 154 0.32 -13.85 10.82
C ARG A 154 -0.10 -13.18 9.52
N VAL A 155 -1.01 -13.80 8.79
CA VAL A 155 -1.68 -13.19 7.64
C VAL A 155 -3.17 -13.42 7.80
N ASP A 156 -3.93 -12.32 7.91
CA ASP A 156 -5.38 -12.37 8.11
C ASP A 156 -6.09 -12.07 6.78
N LEU A 157 -6.98 -12.96 6.37
CA LEU A 157 -7.84 -12.75 5.20
C LEU A 157 -9.15 -12.08 5.61
N HIS A 158 -9.51 -11.04 4.88
CA HIS A 158 -10.78 -10.34 5.01
C HIS A 158 -11.59 -10.52 3.71
N PRO A 159 -12.51 -11.51 3.67
CA PRO A 159 -13.36 -11.70 2.51
C PRO A 159 -14.38 -10.55 2.38
N LEU A 160 -14.91 -10.36 1.18
CA LEU A 160 -16.09 -9.51 1.00
C LEU A 160 -17.27 -10.12 1.74
N LEU A 161 -17.62 -9.55 2.89
CA LEU A 161 -18.87 -9.91 3.53
C LEU A 161 -20.02 -9.49 2.60
N PRO A 162 -21.00 -10.37 2.32
CA PRO A 162 -22.21 -9.95 1.66
C PRO A 162 -22.80 -8.80 2.49
N VAL A 163 -23.12 -7.68 1.84
CA VAL A 163 -23.80 -6.55 2.49
C VAL A 163 -25.02 -7.12 3.17
N ALA A 164 -24.99 -7.22 4.50
CA ALA A 164 -26.12 -7.73 5.25
C ALA A 164 -27.29 -6.79 4.93
N THR A 165 -28.27 -7.28 4.17
CA THR A 165 -29.53 -6.56 3.99
C THR A 165 -30.06 -6.33 5.39
N PRO A 166 -30.26 -5.08 5.83
CA PRO A 166 -30.70 -4.83 7.19
C PRO A 166 -32.03 -5.54 7.39
N LYS A 167 -32.03 -6.65 8.16
CA LYS A 167 -33.27 -7.25 8.63
C LYS A 167 -33.89 -6.17 9.50
N ARG A 168 -35.01 -5.59 9.05
CA ARG A 168 -35.85 -4.68 9.84
C ARG A 168 -36.22 -5.37 11.15
N LYS A 169 -35.39 -5.21 12.17
CA LYS A 169 -35.77 -5.34 13.57
C LYS A 169 -35.88 -3.92 14.08
N SER A 170 -37.02 -3.60 14.70
CA SER A 170 -37.32 -2.31 15.32
C SER A 170 -36.21 -1.94 16.30
N GLY A 171 -35.30 -1.07 15.87
CA GLY A 171 -34.15 -0.59 16.61
C GLY A 171 -33.31 0.33 15.71
N PRO A 172 -32.46 1.21 16.28
CA PRO A 172 -31.62 2.10 15.48
C PRO A 172 -30.75 1.28 14.53
N VAL A 173 -30.87 1.57 13.24
CA VAL A 173 -30.04 0.98 12.18
C VAL A 173 -28.65 1.60 12.30
N VAL A 174 -27.68 0.84 12.78
CA VAL A 174 -26.27 1.23 12.72
C VAL A 174 -25.80 0.98 11.29
N ILE A 175 -25.74 2.04 10.49
CA ILE A 175 -25.08 2.02 9.19
C ILE A 175 -23.59 2.24 9.47
N PRO A 176 -22.69 1.29 9.16
CA PRO A 176 -21.26 1.55 9.27
C PRO A 176 -20.90 2.67 8.29
N PHE A 177 -20.57 3.85 8.80
CA PHE A 177 -19.96 4.93 8.04
C PHE A 177 -18.46 4.67 7.96
N GLY A 178 -18.03 4.08 6.85
CA GLY A 178 -16.64 3.83 6.51
C GLY A 178 -16.54 3.46 5.03
N PRO A 179 -15.34 3.59 4.42
CA PRO A 179 -15.20 3.40 3.00
C PRO A 179 -15.59 1.97 2.60
N ARG A 180 -16.54 1.85 1.67
CA ARG A 180 -17.04 0.54 1.24
C ARG A 180 -15.90 -0.24 0.59
N GLN A 181 -15.47 -1.31 1.24
CA GLN A 181 -14.53 -2.26 0.64
C GLN A 181 -15.24 -2.99 -0.50
N THR A 182 -14.57 -3.05 -1.65
CA THR A 182 -15.12 -3.60 -2.90
C THR A 182 -14.39 -4.85 -3.37
N THR A 183 -13.26 -5.18 -2.76
CA THR A 183 -12.46 -6.39 -2.99
C THR A 183 -12.10 -7.09 -1.68
N PRO A 184 -11.85 -8.42 -1.70
CA PRO A 184 -11.22 -9.11 -0.58
C PRO A 184 -9.79 -8.58 -0.39
N TYR A 185 -9.28 -8.65 0.84
CA TYR A 185 -7.92 -8.19 1.14
C TYR A 185 -7.25 -9.05 2.20
N VAL A 186 -5.93 -8.93 2.29
CA VAL A 186 -5.13 -9.55 3.34
C VAL A 186 -4.40 -8.49 4.15
N GLU A 187 -4.32 -8.72 5.46
CA GLU A 187 -3.44 -7.98 6.36
C GLU A 187 -2.26 -8.87 6.72
N VAL A 188 -1.05 -8.36 6.47
CA VAL A 188 0.19 -9.08 6.75
C VAL A 188 0.80 -8.50 8.02
N PHE A 189 1.11 -9.37 8.98
CA PHE A 189 1.72 -9.03 10.25
C PHE A 189 3.10 -9.66 10.37
N GLY A 190 3.99 -8.98 11.08
CA GLY A 190 5.34 -9.46 11.36
C GLY A 190 6.24 -8.36 11.90
N PRO A 191 7.44 -8.72 12.39
CA PRO A 191 8.44 -7.73 12.75
C PRO A 191 8.87 -6.94 11.52
N VAL A 192 9.22 -5.68 11.73
CA VAL A 192 9.80 -4.84 10.68
C VAL A 192 11.18 -5.37 10.33
N ALA A 193 11.48 -5.46 9.03
CA ALA A 193 12.81 -5.83 8.56
C ALA A 193 13.86 -4.77 8.98
N ILE A 194 15.09 -5.24 9.17
CA ILE A 194 16.23 -4.40 9.56
C ILE A 194 17.28 -4.50 8.46
N ASP A 195 17.86 -3.36 8.11
CA ASP A 195 18.88 -3.26 7.08
C ASP A 195 20.05 -2.41 7.58
N ASP A 196 21.26 -2.67 7.08
CA ASP A 196 22.45 -1.95 7.53
C ASP A 196 22.64 -0.60 6.83
N GLN A 197 21.99 -0.36 5.69
CA GLN A 197 22.09 0.87 4.90
C GLN A 197 20.75 1.61 4.72
N ALA A 198 19.62 0.95 4.98
CA ALA A 198 18.28 1.53 4.83
C ALA A 198 17.55 1.67 6.17
N ALA A 199 16.94 2.83 6.39
CA ALA A 199 16.02 3.00 7.51
C ALA A 199 14.78 2.11 7.33
N PRO A 200 14.16 1.58 8.41
CA PRO A 200 13.03 0.65 8.31
C PRO A 200 11.87 1.12 7.42
N GLY A 201 11.52 2.41 7.46
CA GLY A 201 10.47 3.00 6.62
C GLY A 201 10.81 3.16 5.13
N SER A 202 12.04 2.85 4.75
CA SER A 202 12.52 2.84 3.35
C SER A 202 12.51 1.44 2.74
N LEU A 203 12.37 0.39 3.56
CA LEU A 203 12.23 -0.97 3.09
C LEU A 203 10.84 -1.18 2.48
N SER A 204 10.79 -2.06 1.48
CA SER A 204 9.54 -2.51 0.87
C SER A 204 9.38 -4.01 1.09
N TYR A 205 8.16 -4.50 0.95
CA TYR A 205 7.83 -5.93 1.02
C TYR A 205 7.29 -6.34 -0.34
N ALA A 206 8.02 -7.21 -1.02
CA ALA A 206 7.57 -7.82 -2.26
C ALA A 206 6.71 -9.05 -1.93
N LEU A 207 5.56 -9.15 -2.58
CA LEU A 207 4.59 -10.23 -2.35
C LEU A 207 4.39 -11.03 -3.63
N TRP A 208 4.39 -12.36 -3.51
CA TRP A 208 4.06 -13.32 -4.55
C TRP A 208 2.89 -14.17 -4.10
N THR A 209 2.20 -14.76 -5.07
CA THR A 209 1.11 -15.71 -4.83
C THR A 209 1.32 -16.96 -5.65
N ALA A 210 0.90 -18.11 -5.10
CA ALA A 210 0.82 -19.38 -5.81
C ALA A 210 -0.51 -20.06 -5.51
N LYS A 211 -1.01 -20.80 -6.50
CA LYS A 211 -2.23 -21.62 -6.34
C LYS A 211 -1.95 -22.82 -5.43
N PRO A 212 -3.01 -23.51 -4.94
CA PRO A 212 -2.84 -24.69 -4.10
C PRO A 212 -1.97 -25.75 -4.78
N GLY A 213 -0.91 -26.17 -4.09
CA GLY A 213 0.00 -27.21 -4.58
C GLY A 213 1.08 -26.72 -5.56
N GLU A 214 1.04 -25.45 -5.96
CA GLU A 214 2.12 -24.83 -6.72
C GLU A 214 3.18 -24.25 -5.76
N LYS A 215 4.44 -24.24 -6.18
CA LYS A 215 5.50 -23.53 -5.48
C LYS A 215 5.55 -22.08 -5.95
N ILE A 216 5.89 -21.17 -5.06
CA ILE A 216 6.11 -19.78 -5.45
C ILE A 216 7.37 -19.69 -6.32
N ASP A 217 7.21 -19.09 -7.50
CA ASP A 217 8.32 -18.71 -8.36
C ASP A 217 8.83 -17.31 -7.99
N TYR A 218 9.83 -17.25 -7.12
CA TYR A 218 10.48 -15.99 -6.74
C TYR A 218 11.35 -15.37 -7.85
N SER A 219 11.55 -16.07 -8.97
CA SER A 219 12.22 -15.51 -10.15
C SER A 219 11.26 -14.68 -11.02
N ALA A 220 9.96 -14.93 -10.90
CA ALA A 220 8.93 -14.10 -11.51
C ALA A 220 8.80 -12.74 -10.80
N ALA A 221 8.25 -11.75 -11.50
CA ALA A 221 7.93 -10.47 -10.90
C ALA A 221 6.93 -10.65 -9.74
N PRO A 222 7.11 -9.96 -8.59
CA PRO A 222 6.15 -10.03 -7.50
C PRO A 222 4.80 -9.50 -7.96
N ALA A 223 3.73 -10.01 -7.36
CA ALA A 223 2.36 -9.52 -7.53
C ALA A 223 2.19 -8.08 -7.04
N GLY A 224 3.04 -7.61 -6.13
CA GLY A 224 3.09 -6.22 -5.71
C GLY A 224 4.21 -5.89 -4.74
N PHE A 225 4.46 -4.59 -4.58
CA PHE A 225 5.37 -4.04 -3.57
C PHE A 225 4.57 -3.21 -2.57
N PHE A 226 4.81 -3.44 -1.28
CA PHE A 226 4.09 -2.81 -0.19
C PHE A 226 5.06 -2.13 0.77
N ARG A 227 4.63 -1.01 1.35
CA ARG A 227 5.39 -0.34 2.41
C ARG A 227 4.77 -0.65 3.75
N GLN A 228 5.58 -0.50 4.80
CA GLN A 228 5.07 -0.55 6.16
C GLN A 228 3.95 0.51 6.35
N ASP A 229 2.80 0.08 6.85
CA ASP A 229 1.66 0.93 7.17
C ASP A 229 1.92 1.66 8.50
N THR A 230 2.48 2.85 8.44
CA THR A 230 2.76 3.67 9.63
C THR A 230 1.51 4.40 10.16
N SER A 231 0.36 4.31 9.49
CA SER A 231 -0.86 5.06 9.86
C SER A 231 -1.58 4.50 11.09
N ILE A 232 -1.15 3.35 11.61
CA ILE A 232 -1.81 2.61 12.69
C ILE A 232 -1.11 2.82 14.04
N ALA A 233 0.00 3.56 14.06
CA ALA A 233 0.70 3.93 15.28
C ALA A 233 -0.18 4.92 16.09
N GLY A 234 -1.14 4.40 16.85
CA GLY A 234 -2.01 5.21 17.71
C GLY A 234 -3.36 4.62 18.11
N THR A 235 -3.86 3.55 17.48
CA THR A 235 -5.11 2.91 17.91
C THR A 235 -4.82 1.85 18.98
N ALA A 236 -5.32 2.11 20.19
CA ALA A 236 -5.20 1.27 21.37
C ALA A 236 -5.94 -0.08 21.22
N SER A 237 -5.36 -1.01 20.45
CA SER A 237 -5.63 -2.45 20.54
C SER A 237 -4.60 -3.24 19.73
N GLY A 238 -3.44 -3.55 20.32
CA GLY A 238 -2.56 -4.64 19.86
C GLY A 238 -1.92 -4.55 18.46
N ALA A 239 -2.09 -3.44 17.72
CA ALA A 239 -1.70 -3.30 16.31
C ALA A 239 -0.21 -3.02 16.05
N MET A 240 0.69 -3.40 16.96
CA MET A 240 2.13 -3.07 16.88
C MET A 240 2.87 -3.80 15.74
N ASP A 241 2.26 -4.82 15.12
CA ASP A 241 2.94 -5.70 14.16
C ASP A 241 2.31 -5.73 12.75
N ARG A 242 1.31 -4.87 12.43
CA ARG A 242 0.76 -4.86 11.06
C ARG A 242 1.78 -4.24 10.11
N LEU A 243 2.30 -5.04 9.20
CA LEU A 243 3.26 -4.59 8.19
C LEU A 243 2.53 -3.86 7.08
N PHE A 244 1.59 -4.50 6.40
CA PHE A 244 0.87 -3.87 5.30
C PHE A 244 -0.47 -4.55 5.02
N VAL A 245 -1.28 -3.86 4.22
CA VAL A 245 -2.53 -4.37 3.67
C VAL A 245 -2.34 -4.55 2.16
N ALA A 246 -2.78 -5.68 1.60
CA ALA A 246 -2.74 -5.99 0.17
C ALA A 246 -4.12 -6.36 -0.36
N GLY A 247 -4.43 -5.96 -1.59
CA GLY A 247 -5.71 -6.25 -2.28
C GLY A 247 -6.89 -5.36 -1.91
N ALA A 248 -6.79 -4.56 -0.84
CA ALA A 248 -7.91 -3.73 -0.38
C ALA A 248 -8.22 -2.56 -1.32
N GLN A 249 -9.43 -2.53 -1.85
CA GLN A 249 -9.95 -1.46 -2.70
C GLN A 249 -11.17 -0.80 -2.07
N ASN A 250 -11.07 0.50 -1.85
CA ASN A 250 -12.18 1.33 -1.40
C ASN A 250 -12.09 2.76 -1.98
N GLU A 251 -13.04 3.61 -1.60
CA GLU A 251 -13.09 5.02 -2.01
C GLU A 251 -11.87 5.86 -1.55
N CYS A 252 -11.05 5.37 -0.62
CA CYS A 252 -9.84 6.02 -0.10
C CYS A 252 -8.50 5.48 -0.65
N PHE A 253 -8.41 4.23 -1.11
CA PHE A 253 -7.18 3.69 -1.71
C PHE A 253 -7.42 2.44 -2.58
N VAL A 254 -6.48 2.16 -3.49
CA VAL A 254 -6.41 0.89 -4.21
C VAL A 254 -5.09 0.21 -3.88
N ARG A 255 -5.17 -0.84 -3.06
CA ARG A 255 -4.00 -1.65 -2.71
C ARG A 255 -3.95 -2.83 -3.67
N SER A 256 -2.86 -2.91 -4.40
CA SER A 256 -2.52 -3.97 -5.34
C SER A 256 -2.67 -5.34 -4.69
N LEU A 257 -3.40 -6.27 -5.31
CA LEU A 257 -3.27 -7.73 -5.23
C LEU A 257 -4.60 -8.36 -5.67
N GLU A 258 -4.59 -9.11 -6.76
CA GLU A 258 -5.74 -9.93 -7.13
C GLU A 258 -5.73 -11.21 -6.30
N LEU A 259 -6.67 -11.31 -5.36
CA LEU A 259 -6.90 -12.51 -4.59
C LEU A 259 -7.94 -13.38 -5.29
N PRO A 260 -7.79 -14.72 -5.29
CA PRO A 260 -8.87 -15.60 -5.70
C PRO A 260 -10.09 -15.34 -4.81
N THR A 261 -11.28 -15.64 -5.32
CA THR A 261 -12.52 -15.50 -4.56
C THR A 261 -12.83 -16.72 -3.70
N SER A 262 -12.12 -17.83 -3.90
CA SER A 262 -12.34 -19.11 -3.22
C SER A 262 -11.12 -20.02 -3.32
N GLY A 263 -11.06 -21.06 -2.48
CA GLY A 263 -9.98 -22.06 -2.47
C GLY A 263 -8.81 -21.66 -1.58
N LYS A 264 -7.67 -22.36 -1.70
CA LYS A 264 -6.45 -22.00 -0.96
C LYS A 264 -5.54 -21.11 -1.80
N ILE A 265 -4.70 -20.34 -1.15
CA ILE A 265 -3.65 -19.54 -1.79
C ILE A 265 -2.42 -19.54 -0.90
N THR A 266 -1.25 -19.70 -1.49
CA THR A 266 0.02 -19.51 -0.77
C THR A 266 0.53 -18.11 -1.09
N ILE A 267 0.79 -17.33 -0.05
CA ILE A 267 1.39 -16.02 -0.13
C ILE A 267 2.84 -16.12 0.30
N GLY A 268 3.73 -15.59 -0.52
CA GLY A 268 5.15 -15.49 -0.22
C GLY A 268 5.55 -14.04 -0.12
N VAL A 269 6.31 -13.68 0.91
CA VAL A 269 6.78 -12.30 1.12
C VAL A 269 8.29 -12.31 1.31
N ARG A 270 8.95 -11.26 0.81
CA ARG A 270 10.34 -10.92 1.11
C ARG A 270 10.45 -9.44 1.42
N ALA A 271 11.27 -9.08 2.40
CA ALA A 271 11.69 -7.71 2.58
C ALA A 271 12.73 -7.36 1.48
N VAL A 272 12.66 -6.14 0.98
CA VAL A 272 13.49 -5.64 -0.11
C VAL A 272 14.04 -4.27 0.28
N ASP A 273 15.35 -4.12 0.20
CA ASP A 273 16.03 -2.85 0.46
C ASP A 273 16.02 -1.92 -0.77
N LEU A 274 16.72 -0.79 -0.67
CA LEU A 274 16.83 0.19 -1.74
C LEU A 274 17.72 -0.27 -2.90
N ALA A 275 18.67 -1.17 -2.68
CA ALA A 275 19.52 -1.79 -3.70
C ALA A 275 18.85 -2.98 -4.42
N GLY A 276 17.69 -3.41 -3.92
CA GLY A 276 16.95 -4.56 -4.40
C GLY A 276 17.47 -5.90 -3.88
N ASN A 277 18.30 -5.91 -2.82
CA ASN A 277 18.60 -7.18 -2.15
C ASN A 277 17.35 -7.64 -1.39
N GLN A 278 17.18 -8.95 -1.28
CA GLN A 278 15.97 -9.54 -0.74
C GLN A 278 16.29 -10.42 0.46
N SER A 279 15.47 -10.34 1.50
CA SER A 279 15.54 -11.26 2.63
C SER A 279 15.19 -12.69 2.20
N GLU A 280 15.38 -13.62 3.12
CA GLU A 280 14.75 -14.94 3.03
C GLU A 280 13.23 -14.82 2.86
N ALA A 281 12.66 -15.82 2.19
CA ALA A 281 11.23 -15.91 1.95
C ALA A 281 10.46 -16.29 3.23
N SER A 282 9.29 -15.70 3.39
CA SER A 282 8.29 -16.15 4.34
C SER A 282 7.01 -16.51 3.61
N GLU A 283 6.55 -17.75 3.77
CA GLU A 283 5.38 -18.28 3.08
C GLU A 283 4.27 -18.62 4.07
N THR A 284 3.04 -18.27 3.73
CA THR A 284 1.83 -18.61 4.49
C THR A 284 0.74 -19.06 3.54
N THR A 285 0.08 -20.18 3.84
CA THR A 285 -1.08 -20.64 3.06
C THR A 285 -2.38 -20.22 3.75
N LEU A 286 -3.24 -19.58 2.99
CA LEU A 286 -4.56 -19.12 3.41
C LEU A 286 -5.65 -19.99 2.79
N ASP A 287 -6.76 -20.17 3.52
CA ASP A 287 -8.00 -20.73 2.98
C ASP A 287 -9.04 -19.61 2.82
N LEU A 288 -9.49 -19.40 1.59
CA LEU A 288 -10.44 -18.38 1.20
C LEU A 288 -11.90 -18.85 1.36
N ASN A 289 -12.11 -20.14 1.66
CA ASN A 289 -13.41 -20.75 1.95
C ASN A 289 -13.49 -21.22 3.42
N PRO A 290 -13.50 -20.33 4.42
CA PRO A 290 -13.57 -20.77 5.81
C PRO A 290 -14.89 -21.51 6.05
N THR A 291 -14.84 -22.83 6.26
CA THR A 291 -16.04 -23.60 6.59
C THR A 291 -16.55 -23.19 7.98
N GLY A 292 -17.82 -22.77 8.06
CA GLY A 292 -18.70 -22.74 9.24
C GLY A 292 -18.21 -22.13 10.57
N ALA A 293 -17.19 -22.71 11.20
CA ALA A 293 -16.65 -22.30 12.49
C ALA A 293 -15.60 -21.18 12.36
N GLU A 294 -14.74 -21.23 11.35
CA GLU A 294 -13.68 -20.23 11.13
C GLU A 294 -14.26 -18.88 10.65
N ALA A 295 -15.33 -18.93 9.84
CA ALA A 295 -16.07 -17.75 9.41
C ALA A 295 -16.68 -16.97 10.59
N ARG A 296 -17.03 -17.64 11.70
CA ARG A 296 -17.59 -16.98 12.90
C ARG A 296 -16.51 -16.28 13.72
N VAL A 297 -15.28 -16.80 13.74
CA VAL A 297 -14.14 -16.17 14.42
C VAL A 297 -13.68 -14.92 13.66
N ALA A 298 -13.58 -15.00 12.33
CA ALA A 298 -13.27 -13.83 11.48
C ALA A 298 -14.31 -12.70 11.64
N MET A 299 -15.60 -13.05 11.76
CA MET A 299 -16.70 -12.10 11.94
C MET A 299 -16.77 -11.48 13.35
N GLN A 300 -16.18 -12.14 14.37
CA GLN A 300 -16.04 -11.57 15.73
C GLN A 300 -14.82 -10.65 15.83
N ALA A 301 -13.72 -10.97 15.14
CA ALA A 301 -12.51 -10.13 15.11
C ALA A 301 -12.73 -8.80 14.37
N SER A 302 -13.58 -8.78 13.33
CA SER A 302 -13.91 -7.55 12.57
C SER A 302 -14.90 -6.60 13.27
N ARG A 303 -15.33 -6.94 14.49
CA ARG A 303 -16.30 -6.17 15.29
C ARG A 303 -15.71 -5.63 16.60
N GLY A 304 -14.44 -5.91 16.87
CA GLY A 304 -13.69 -5.43 18.04
C GLY A 304 -12.96 -4.11 17.77
#